data_AF-A0A1V5C4M2-F1
#
_entry.id   AF-A0A1V5C4M2-F1
#
_cell.length_a   1.000
_cell.length_b   1.000
_cell.length_c   1.000
_cell.angle_alpha   90.00
_cell.angle_beta   90.00
_cell.angle_gamma   90.00
#
_symmetry.space_group_name_H-M   'P 1'
#
loop_
_entity.id
_entity.type
_entity.pdbx_description
1 polymer ?
#
loop_
_entity_poly.entity_id
_entity_poly.type
_entity_poly.pdbx_seq_one_letter_code
_entity_poly.pdbx_strand_id
1 'polypeptide(L)'
;MKEIEQCRKDWFAEDLEETAPGLNAVASPVLDHNNSPIGYIILLGLSSADAAHRYGPLAAEAAKALSRQLGARVDTAPVDPT
;
A
#
# COMPACT_ATOMS: atom_id res chain seq x y z
N MET A 1 -7.44 -15.55 2.77
CA MET A 1 -6.88 -15.77 1.41
C MET A 1 -7.28 -14.64 0.46
N LYS A 2 -8.56 -14.24 0.44
CA LYS A 2 -9.07 -13.14 -0.39
C LYS A 2 -8.33 -11.79 -0.23
N GLU A 3 -8.05 -11.34 0.99
CA GLU A 3 -7.31 -10.09 1.24
C GLU A 3 -5.88 -10.12 0.71
N ILE A 4 -5.18 -11.25 0.84
CA ILE A 4 -3.83 -11.42 0.30
C ILE A 4 -3.86 -11.40 -1.23
N GLU A 5 -4.85 -12.04 -1.85
CA GLU A 5 -5.04 -11.98 -3.30
C GLU A 5 -5.37 -10.57 -3.79
N GLN A 6 -6.20 -9.84 -3.04
CA GLN A 6 -6.55 -8.47 -3.37
C GLN A 6 -5.33 -7.55 -3.22
N CYS A 7 -4.55 -7.68 -2.15
CA CYS A 7 -3.30 -6.95 -1.96
C CYS A 7 -2.29 -7.24 -3.07
N ARG A 8 -2.21 -8.47 -3.59
CA ARG A 8 -1.36 -8.78 -4.76
C ARG A 8 -1.81 -8.05 -6.04
N LYS A 9 -3.10 -7.78 -6.19
CA LYS A 9 -3.66 -7.09 -7.36
C LYS A 9 -3.55 -5.57 -7.21
N ASP A 10 -4.03 -5.06 -6.08
CA ASP A 10 -4.20 -3.63 -5.83
C ASP A 10 -2.95 -2.98 -5.26
N TRP A 11 -2.00 -3.80 -4.80
CA TRP A 11 -0.77 -3.38 -4.12
C TRP A 11 -0.98 -2.74 -2.74
N PHE A 12 -2.16 -2.85 -2.13
CA PHE A 12 -2.36 -2.42 -0.75
C PHE A 12 -3.40 -3.28 -0.04
N ALA A 13 -3.41 -3.19 1.29
CA ALA A 13 -4.42 -3.76 2.16
C ALA A 13 -4.96 -2.67 3.09
N GLU A 14 -6.24 -2.77 3.43
CA GLU A 14 -6.94 -1.85 4.33
C GLU A 14 -7.15 -2.52 5.69
N ASP A 15 -7.09 -1.73 6.75
CA ASP A 15 -7.62 -2.05 8.08
C ASP A 15 -8.71 -1.01 8.36
N LEU A 16 -9.96 -1.46 8.39
CA LEU A 16 -11.12 -0.59 8.53
C LEU A 16 -11.73 -0.70 9.93
N GLU A 17 -11.12 0.01 10.89
CA GLU A 17 -11.47 -0.04 12.32
C GLU A 17 -11.29 -1.42 12.97
N GLU A 18 -10.50 -2.31 12.36
CA GLU A 18 -10.23 -3.65 12.90
C GLU A 18 -9.29 -3.57 14.10
N THR A 19 -8.30 -2.66 14.05
CA THR A 19 -7.40 -2.41 15.18
C THR A 19 -8.07 -1.62 16.32
N ALA A 20 -8.81 -0.56 15.99
CA ALA A 20 -9.51 0.27 16.97
C ALA A 20 -10.65 1.07 16.33
N PRO A 21 -11.76 1.34 17.05
CA PRO A 21 -12.84 2.18 16.55
C PRO A 21 -12.36 3.56 16.11
N GLY A 22 -12.79 3.98 14.93
CA GLY A 22 -12.38 5.23 14.28
C GLY A 22 -10.95 5.26 13.73
N LEU A 23 -10.17 4.19 13.89
CA LEU A 23 -8.82 4.08 13.35
C LEU A 23 -8.86 3.31 12.02
N ASN A 24 -8.54 3.98 10.92
CA ASN A 24 -8.42 3.35 9.62
C ASN A 24 -6.97 3.39 9.15
N ALA A 25 -6.54 2.33 8.48
CA ALA A 25 -5.19 2.21 7.95
C ALA A 25 -5.19 1.67 6.51
N VAL A 26 -4.18 2.08 5.76
CA VAL A 26 -3.86 1.45 4.49
C VAL A 26 -2.37 1.21 4.40
N ALA A 27 -1.99 -0.02 4.06
CA ALA A 27 -0.60 -0.45 4.00
C ALA A 27 -0.28 -1.09 2.64
N SER A 28 0.91 -0.80 2.12
CA SER A 28 1.42 -1.35 0.87
C SER A 28 2.79 -2.00 1.08
N PRO A 29 3.06 -3.19 0.50
CA PRO A 29 4.31 -3.90 0.70
C PRO A 29 5.49 -3.19 0.03
N VAL A 30 6.65 -3.25 0.66
CA VAL A 30 7.95 -2.88 0.08
C VAL A 30 8.72 -4.15 -0.22
N LEU A 31 9.17 -4.29 -1.47
CA LEU A 31 9.88 -5.46 -1.95
C LEU A 31 11.37 -5.16 -2.14
N ASP A 32 12.21 -6.18 -1.94
CA ASP A 32 13.63 -6.15 -2.28
C ASP A 32 13.90 -6.52 -3.75
N HIS A 33 15.18 -6.60 -4.11
CA HIS A 33 15.64 -7.01 -5.45
C HIS A 33 15.26 -8.44 -5.86
N ASN A 34 14.83 -9.28 -4.93
CA ASN A 34 14.32 -10.63 -5.18
C ASN A 34 12.77 -10.64 -5.24
N ASN A 35 12.13 -9.47 -5.30
CA ASN A 35 10.68 -9.28 -5.19
C ASN A 35 10.10 -9.90 -3.90
N SER A 36 10.91 -9.98 -2.83
CA SER A 36 10.49 -10.49 -1.53
C SER A 36 10.05 -9.33 -0.63
N PRO A 37 8.93 -9.45 0.10
CA PRO A 37 8.50 -8.42 1.04
C PRO A 37 9.53 -8.26 2.17
N ILE A 38 10.02 -7.03 2.36
CA ILE A 38 10.95 -6.67 3.45
C ILE A 38 10.37 -5.64 4.43
N GLY A 39 9.17 -5.14 4.15
CA GLY A 39 8.48 -4.16 4.97
C GLY A 39 7.22 -3.64 4.29
N TYR A 40 6.72 -2.51 4.76
CA TYR A 40 5.54 -1.83 4.20
C TYR A 40 5.60 -0.32 4.44
N ILE A 41 4.88 0.43 3.61
CA ILE A 41 4.49 1.82 3.88
C ILE A 41 3.06 1.78 4.41
N ILE A 42 2.78 2.50 5.50
CA ILE A 42 1.46 2.61 6.09
C ILE A 42 1.03 4.06 6.22
N LEU A 43 -0.22 4.34 5.86
CA LEU A 43 -0.95 5.55 6.23
C LEU A 43 -1.98 5.14 7.28
N LEU A 44 -1.88 5.74 8.47
CA LEU A 44 -2.69 5.40 9.64
C LEU A 44 -3.24 6.69 10.24
N GLY A 45 -4.53 6.72 10.56
CA GLY A 45 -5.10 7.83 11.30
C GLY A 45 -6.60 7.74 11.53
N LEU A 46 -7.08 8.68 12.35
CA LEU A 46 -8.50 8.91 12.52
C LEU A 46 -9.06 9.50 11.23
N SER A 47 -9.67 8.64 10.42
CA SER A 47 -10.16 8.98 9.09
C SER A 47 -11.39 8.14 8.77
N SER A 48 -12.13 8.46 7.71
CA SER A 48 -13.23 7.61 7.25
C SER A 48 -12.71 6.43 6.42
N ALA A 49 -13.47 5.35 6.34
CA ALA A 49 -13.17 4.24 5.42
C ALA A 49 -12.96 4.72 3.96
N ASP A 50 -13.81 5.64 3.49
CA ASP A 50 -13.66 6.25 2.16
C ASP A 50 -12.33 6.99 1.97
N ALA A 51 -11.78 7.57 3.05
CA ALA A 51 -10.49 8.24 2.97
C ALA A 51 -9.37 7.21 2.86
N ALA A 52 -9.39 6.17 3.70
CA ALA A 52 -8.44 5.05 3.60
C ALA A 52 -8.44 4.43 2.20
N HIS A 53 -9.63 4.21 1.62
CA HIS A 53 -9.77 3.68 0.27
C HIS A 53 -9.12 4.58 -0.80
N ARG A 54 -9.34 5.90 -0.74
CA ARG A 54 -8.69 6.85 -1.67
C ARG A 54 -7.18 6.92 -1.50
N TYR A 55 -6.66 6.65 -0.30
CA TYR A 55 -5.23 6.67 -0.03
C TYR A 55 -4.52 5.37 -0.42
N GLY A 56 -5.23 4.27 -0.61
CA GLY A 56 -4.65 2.98 -1.01
C GLY A 56 -3.79 3.03 -2.27
N PRO A 57 -4.28 3.58 -3.39
CA PRO A 57 -3.47 3.75 -4.60
C PRO A 57 -2.21 4.60 -4.37
N LEU A 58 -2.27 5.61 -3.49
CA LEU A 58 -1.12 6.46 -3.17
C LEU A 58 -0.07 5.70 -2.34
N ALA A 59 -0.50 4.90 -1.36
CA ALA A 59 0.38 4.00 -0.62
C ALA A 59 1.03 2.96 -1.55
N ALA A 60 0.26 2.39 -2.48
CA ALA A 60 0.75 1.46 -3.49
C ALA A 60 1.84 2.08 -4.37
N GLU A 61 1.60 3.27 -4.93
CA GLU A 61 2.60 3.94 -5.78
C GLU A 61 3.86 4.31 -5.00
N ALA A 62 3.71 4.80 -3.76
CA ALA A 62 4.86 5.10 -2.90
C ALA A 62 5.70 3.84 -2.60
N ALA A 63 5.06 2.71 -2.29
CA ALA A 63 5.78 1.50 -1.95
C ALA A 63 6.42 0.84 -3.18
N LYS A 64 5.76 0.88 -4.35
CA LYS A 64 6.37 0.45 -5.62
C LYS A 64 7.57 1.32 -5.98
N ALA A 65 7.49 2.64 -5.78
CA ALA A 65 8.61 3.55 -5.99
C ALA A 65 9.80 3.20 -5.10
N LEU A 66 9.58 3.00 -3.80
CA LEU A 66 10.62 2.56 -2.88
C LEU A 66 11.17 1.17 -3.24
N SER A 67 10.30 0.23 -3.59
CA SER A 67 10.70 -1.13 -3.99
C SER A 67 11.64 -1.10 -5.20
N ARG A 68 11.39 -0.24 -6.20
CA ARG A 68 12.29 -0.07 -7.35
C ARG A 68 13.65 0.50 -6.95
N GLN A 69 13.67 1.47 -6.03
CA GLN A 69 14.93 2.00 -5.50
C GLN A 69 15.75 0.92 -4.78
N LEU A 70 15.06 -0.09 -4.23
CA LEU A 70 15.66 -1.28 -3.59
C LEU A 70 15.95 -2.43 -4.57
N GLY A 71 15.71 -2.22 -5.88
CA GLY A 71 16.03 -3.17 -6.95
C GLY A 71 14.89 -4.11 -7.35
N ALA A 72 13.68 -3.95 -6.80
CA ALA A 72 12.52 -4.77 -7.19
C ALA A 72 12.09 -4.48 -8.63
N ARG A 73 11.57 -5.51 -9.32
CA ARG A 73 11.05 -5.42 -10.69
C ARG A 73 9.53 -5.27 -10.64
N VAL A 74 9.08 -4.03 -10.47
CA VAL A 74 7.66 -3.70 -10.30
C VAL A 74 7.28 -2.51 -11.17
N ASP A 75 6.15 -2.60 -11.86
CA ASP A 75 5.62 -1.54 -12.72
C ASP A 75 4.93 -0.47 -11.88
N THR A 76 5.07 0.80 -12.25
CA THR A 76 4.29 1.91 -11.67
C THR A 76 3.43 2.58 -12.71
N ALA A 77 2.31 3.15 -12.27
CA ALA A 77 1.59 4.11 -13.10
C ALA A 77 2.48 5.34 -13.34
N PRO A 78 2.28 6.08 -14.44
CA PRO A 78 2.88 7.40 -14.59
C PRO A 78 2.47 8.28 -13.41
N VAL A 79 3.44 8.90 -12.74
CA VAL A 79 3.17 9.98 -11.79
C VAL A 79 3.05 11.24 -12.63
N ASP A 80 1.85 11.83 -12.69
CA ASP A 80 1.69 13.13 -13.33
C ASP A 80 2.58 14.15 -12.60
N PRO A 81 3.51 14.82 -13.31
CA PRO A 81 4.26 15.91 -12.72
C PRO A 81 3.27 17.06 -12.46
N THR A 82 3.14 17.43 -11.19
CA THR A 82 2.38 18.61 -10.76
C THR A 82 3.08 19.89 -11.18
#